data_AF-A0A0X3PST5-F1
#
_entry.id   AF-A0A0X3PST5-F1
#
_cell.length_a   1.000
_cell.length_b   1.000
_cell.length_c   1.000
_cell.angle_alpha   90.00
_cell.angle_beta   90.00
_cell.angle_gamma   90.00
#
_symmetry.space_group_name_H-M   'P 1'
#
loop_
_entity.id
_entity.type
_entity.pdbx_description
1 polymer ?
#
loop_
_entity_poly.entity_id
_entity_poly.type
_entity_poly.pdbx_seq_one_letter_code
_entity_poly.pdbx_strand_id
1 'polypeptide(L)'
;MDADKWEYILRDSFYLGWGQGCSTLELERFLWFYRLVFHPPEASSDCGGEESCGSWHMSFRDSEIENVMRTFSQRLHLHRQVYSHKTSKAIAAMFLDILKELDSVMQLRELTLLAATSDDLAHLSAYLRLDDYAIWAMASNYMSLPPALAYKDDHKAVFARTANLCRRIQTRHLYTFIGCIYCVSSNAEPQQQQQQPQREPFPGEVKHICLGDASRSERPNSCESIAAKYAFNTMAFAMDSNQTIPIPRDDLGSREKILEEIYAELPEDSVVKRQQELRLIECQFRSNSTSSTPVFFFYKASGETFTFKQPLTSVISFKLYWNGGEGSNVKKVGEPPCLLEAFQRWRDAKLAAYTKMLHST
;
A
#
# COMPACT_ATOMS: atom_id res chain seq x y z
N MET A 1 10.89 9.97 -7.23
CA MET A 1 10.47 10.86 -6.13
C MET A 1 9.75 12.03 -6.76
N ASP A 2 8.57 12.37 -6.26
CA ASP A 2 7.71 13.40 -6.83
C ASP A 2 7.26 14.34 -5.70
N ALA A 3 6.88 15.56 -6.07
CA ALA A 3 6.52 16.61 -5.12
C ALA A 3 5.24 16.25 -4.35
N ASP A 4 4.29 15.60 -5.01
CA ASP A 4 3.06 15.07 -4.39
C ASP A 4 3.38 14.19 -3.18
N LYS A 5 4.36 13.28 -3.32
CA LYS A 5 4.80 12.39 -2.24
C LYS A 5 5.33 13.12 -1.03
N TRP A 6 6.18 14.12 -1.24
CA TRP A 6 6.72 14.89 -0.13
C TRP A 6 5.64 15.72 0.54
N GLU A 7 4.76 16.30 -0.26
CA GLU A 7 3.65 17.12 0.21
C GLU A 7 2.72 16.34 1.13
N TYR A 8 2.16 15.21 0.68
CA TYR A 8 1.22 14.47 1.52
C TYR A 8 1.90 13.83 2.74
N ILE A 9 3.15 13.38 2.63
CA ILE A 9 3.87 12.79 3.77
C ILE A 9 4.04 13.84 4.87
N LEU A 10 4.46 15.06 4.51
CA LEU A 10 4.64 16.15 5.46
C LEU A 10 3.31 16.66 6.00
N ARG A 11 2.33 16.89 5.11
CA ARG A 11 0.98 17.35 5.47
C ARG A 11 0.32 16.40 6.47
N ASP A 12 0.28 15.11 6.14
CA ASP A 12 -0.41 14.13 6.98
C ASP A 12 0.33 13.96 8.31
N SER A 13 1.67 13.89 8.28
CA SER A 13 2.47 13.83 9.51
C SER A 13 2.23 15.04 10.41
N PHE A 14 2.06 16.23 9.84
CA PHE A 14 1.74 17.44 10.58
C PHE A 14 0.38 17.33 11.28
N TYR A 15 -0.69 16.97 10.54
CA TYR A 15 -2.04 16.84 11.12
C TYR A 15 -2.17 15.69 12.12
N LEU A 16 -1.30 14.68 12.05
CA LEU A 16 -1.22 13.59 13.02
C LEU A 16 -0.43 13.96 14.28
N GLY A 17 0.19 15.15 14.32
CA GLY A 17 1.06 15.55 15.42
C GLY A 17 2.43 14.86 15.42
N TRP A 18 2.84 14.26 14.30
CA TRP A 18 4.17 13.64 14.13
C TRP A 18 5.24 14.63 13.67
N GLY A 19 4.88 15.90 13.47
CA GLY A 19 5.75 16.93 12.91
C GLY A 19 6.86 17.47 13.82
N GLN A 20 7.06 16.93 15.04
CA GLN A 20 8.11 17.38 15.94
C GLN A 20 9.07 16.23 16.30
N GLY A 21 10.27 16.22 15.71
CA GLY A 21 11.36 15.31 16.07
C GLY A 21 12.35 14.96 14.94
N CYS A 22 13.41 14.21 15.26
CA CYS A 22 14.46 13.76 14.33
C CYS A 22 14.02 12.76 13.24
N SER A 23 12.71 12.47 13.16
CA SER A 23 12.11 11.51 12.24
C SER A 23 11.43 12.18 11.04
N THR A 24 11.46 13.51 10.90
CA THR A 24 10.86 14.27 9.80
C THR A 24 11.77 14.34 8.57
N LEU A 25 11.15 14.43 7.38
CA LEU A 25 11.86 14.56 6.10
C LEU A 25 12.43 15.97 6.00
N GLU A 26 13.74 16.09 5.79
CA GLU A 26 14.42 17.38 5.71
C GLU A 26 14.29 17.94 4.28
N LEU A 27 13.10 18.41 3.93
CA LEU A 27 12.76 18.78 2.54
C LEU A 27 13.64 19.91 2.01
N GLU A 28 13.87 20.95 2.81
CA GLU A 28 14.70 22.09 2.41
C GLU A 28 16.12 21.67 2.05
N ARG A 29 16.73 20.82 2.89
CA ARG A 29 18.03 20.21 2.64
C ARG A 29 18.01 19.37 1.36
N PHE A 30 16.96 18.58 1.17
CA PHE A 30 16.78 17.74 0.00
C PHE A 30 16.74 18.56 -1.29
N LEU A 31 15.96 19.65 -1.30
CA LEU A 31 15.83 20.56 -2.45
C LEU A 31 17.13 21.34 -2.71
N TRP A 32 17.87 21.73 -1.67
CA TRP A 32 19.16 22.40 -1.85
C TRP A 32 20.19 21.53 -2.57
N PHE A 33 20.17 20.21 -2.36
CA PHE A 33 21.10 19.28 -3.00
C PHE A 33 20.53 18.55 -4.22
N TYR A 34 19.28 18.82 -4.61
CA TYR A 34 18.67 18.21 -5.79
C TYR A 34 19.13 18.90 -7.07
N ARG A 35 19.73 18.15 -8.00
CA ARG A 35 20.35 18.71 -9.22
C ARG A 35 20.06 17.85 -10.43
N LEU A 36 19.97 18.48 -11.59
CA LEU A 36 19.97 17.78 -12.88
C LEU A 36 21.40 17.35 -13.20
N VAL A 37 21.64 16.05 -13.35
CA VAL A 37 22.97 15.47 -13.59
C VAL A 37 22.88 14.45 -14.72
N PHE A 38 23.90 14.40 -15.58
CA PHE A 38 23.99 13.42 -16.65
C PHE A 38 24.56 12.11 -16.11
N HIS A 39 23.87 10.99 -16.35
CA HIS A 39 24.35 9.65 -15.99
C HIS A 39 24.82 8.92 -17.25
N PRO A 40 26.11 8.54 -17.33
CA PRO A 40 26.65 7.85 -18.49
C PRO A 40 26.15 6.39 -18.60
N PRO A 41 26.24 5.79 -19.80
CA PRO A 41 25.75 4.43 -20.12
C PRO A 41 26.15 3.34 -19.12
N GLU A 42 27.36 3.46 -18.56
CA GLU A 42 28.00 2.44 -17.73
C GLU A 42 27.51 2.42 -16.27
N ALA A 43 26.63 3.35 -15.87
CA ALA A 43 25.99 3.35 -14.55
C ALA A 43 24.67 2.56 -14.50
N SER A 44 24.22 2.01 -15.64
CA SER A 44 22.92 1.33 -15.80
C SER A 44 23.01 -0.02 -16.52
N SER A 45 24.06 -0.82 -16.29
CA SER A 45 24.31 -2.08 -17.02
C SER A 45 23.49 -3.30 -16.55
N ASP A 46 22.29 -3.12 -15.97
CA ASP A 46 21.45 -4.24 -15.52
C ASP A 46 20.17 -4.43 -16.36
N CYS A 47 19.94 -3.61 -17.38
CA CYS A 47 18.79 -3.78 -18.25
C CYS A 47 19.28 -4.23 -19.62
N GLY A 48 19.27 -5.55 -19.86
CA GLY A 48 19.55 -6.11 -21.17
C GLY A 48 18.54 -5.60 -22.20
N GLY A 49 19.00 -4.77 -23.12
CA GLY A 49 18.23 -4.28 -24.25
C GLY A 49 18.71 -2.91 -24.73
N GLU A 50 19.43 -2.92 -25.86
CA GLU A 50 19.81 -1.77 -26.70
C GLU A 50 20.74 -0.72 -26.06
N GLU A 51 21.65 -0.18 -26.87
CA GLU A 51 22.73 0.74 -26.49
C GLU A 51 22.21 1.87 -25.57
N SER A 52 22.56 1.79 -24.28
CA SER A 52 22.06 2.73 -23.27
C SER A 52 22.76 4.08 -23.42
N CYS A 53 22.29 4.93 -24.33
CA CYS A 53 22.71 6.32 -24.38
C CYS A 53 22.52 6.96 -23.00
N GLY A 54 23.55 7.64 -22.48
CA GLY A 54 23.48 8.29 -21.18
C GLY A 54 22.33 9.30 -21.13
N SER A 55 21.73 9.47 -19.95
CA SER A 55 20.50 10.25 -19.77
C SER A 55 20.61 11.25 -18.63
N TRP A 56 19.92 12.38 -18.78
CA TRP A 56 19.82 13.41 -17.75
C TRP A 56 18.78 12.99 -16.71
N HIS A 57 19.20 12.94 -15.44
CA HIS A 57 18.33 12.60 -14.32
C HIS A 57 18.43 13.63 -13.21
N MET A 58 17.29 13.94 -12.62
CA MET A 58 17.28 14.64 -11.34
C MET A 58 17.86 13.72 -10.26
N SER A 59 18.94 14.18 -9.66
CA SER A 59 19.83 13.40 -8.82
C SER A 59 20.02 14.04 -7.45
N PHE A 60 20.22 13.20 -6.44
CA PHE A 60 20.54 13.62 -5.09
C PHE A 60 22.05 13.62 -4.85
N ARG A 61 22.53 14.47 -3.95
CA ARG A 61 23.90 14.32 -3.45
C ARG A 61 24.00 13.02 -2.65
N ASP A 62 25.12 12.32 -2.76
CA ASP A 62 25.42 11.09 -2.01
C ASP A 62 25.16 11.19 -0.50
N SER A 63 25.44 12.34 0.12
CA SER A 63 25.14 12.64 1.53
C SER A 63 23.66 12.58 1.90
N GLU A 64 22.74 12.61 0.93
CA GLU A 64 21.29 12.65 1.14
C GLU A 64 20.62 11.27 1.04
N ILE A 65 21.41 10.19 0.92
CA ILE A 65 20.87 8.83 0.85
C ILE A 65 20.01 8.48 2.08
N GLU A 66 20.39 8.93 3.27
CA GLU A 66 19.56 8.72 4.46
C GLU A 66 18.21 9.45 4.36
N ASN A 67 18.19 10.66 3.81
CA ASN A 67 16.98 11.45 3.65
C ASN A 67 16.03 10.80 2.62
N VAL A 68 16.58 10.22 1.55
CA VAL A 68 15.83 9.33 0.63
C VAL A 68 15.20 8.18 1.40
N MET A 69 16.00 7.42 2.17
CA MET A 69 15.53 6.25 2.90
C MET A 69 14.47 6.58 3.97
N ARG A 70 14.65 7.70 4.69
CA ARG A 70 13.66 8.20 5.66
C ARG A 70 12.30 8.45 5.02
N THR A 71 12.26 8.93 3.77
CA THR A 71 11.00 9.13 3.04
C THR A 71 10.18 7.83 2.94
N PHE A 72 10.85 6.72 2.61
CA PHE A 72 10.20 5.41 2.50
C PHE A 72 9.76 4.87 3.85
N SER A 73 10.58 5.06 4.89
CA SER A 73 10.22 4.67 6.26
C SER A 73 9.01 5.45 6.79
N GLN A 74 8.95 6.77 6.56
CA GLN A 74 7.80 7.59 6.94
C GLN A 74 6.54 7.20 6.17
N ARG A 75 6.66 7.02 4.85
CA ARG A 75 5.53 6.56 4.03
C ARG A 75 4.98 5.24 4.54
N LEU A 76 5.86 4.31 4.86
CA LEU A 76 5.49 3.02 5.44
C LEU A 76 4.79 3.19 6.80
N HIS A 77 5.30 4.08 7.64
CA HIS A 77 4.72 4.39 8.94
C HIS A 77 3.28 4.96 8.79
N LEU A 78 3.07 5.94 7.91
CA LEU A 78 1.76 6.49 7.56
C LEU A 78 0.80 5.41 7.06
N HIS A 79 1.24 4.55 6.13
CA HIS A 79 0.41 3.47 5.62
C HIS A 79 -0.05 2.52 6.74
N ARG A 80 0.83 2.16 7.66
CA ARG A 80 0.49 1.26 8.77
C ARG A 80 -0.44 1.89 9.80
N GLN A 81 -0.09 3.07 10.29
CA GLN A 81 -0.76 3.66 11.44
C GLN A 81 -2.04 4.40 11.05
N VAL A 82 -2.11 4.92 9.82
CA VAL A 82 -3.15 5.89 9.41
C VAL A 82 -3.96 5.33 8.26
N TYR A 83 -3.35 5.16 7.08
CA TYR A 83 -4.10 4.83 5.87
C TYR A 83 -4.71 3.43 5.90
N SER A 84 -4.15 2.52 6.67
CA SER A 84 -4.70 1.18 6.91
C SER A 84 -5.34 1.03 8.28
N HIS A 85 -5.51 2.10 9.07
CA HIS A 85 -6.06 2.00 10.43
C HIS A 85 -7.42 1.27 10.44
N LYS A 86 -7.60 0.35 11.40
CA LYS A 86 -8.77 -0.55 11.46
C LYS A 86 -10.11 0.18 11.49
N THR A 87 -10.19 1.27 12.27
CA THR A 87 -11.41 2.08 12.37
C THR A 87 -11.68 2.84 11.09
N SER A 88 -10.64 3.39 10.45
CA SER A 88 -10.78 4.11 9.18
C SER A 88 -11.26 3.17 8.08
N LYS A 89 -10.76 1.93 8.07
CA LYS A 89 -11.20 0.88 7.13
C LYS A 89 -12.62 0.38 7.43
N ALA A 90 -13.04 0.30 8.69
CA ALA A 90 -14.43 0.01 9.04
C ALA A 90 -15.38 1.10 8.49
N ILE A 91 -15.04 2.37 8.69
CA ILE A 91 -15.82 3.51 8.15
C ILE A 91 -15.84 3.47 6.63
N ALA A 92 -14.69 3.26 5.98
CA ALA A 92 -14.60 3.15 4.52
C ALA A 92 -15.45 1.99 3.97
N ALA A 93 -15.50 0.84 4.64
CA ALA A 93 -16.39 -0.26 4.24
C ALA A 93 -17.88 0.09 4.38
N MET A 94 -18.26 0.82 5.43
CA MET A 94 -19.63 1.32 5.57
C MET A 94 -19.98 2.34 4.47
N PHE A 95 -19.06 3.23 4.10
CA PHE A 95 -19.25 4.13 2.96
C PHE A 95 -19.35 3.39 1.62
N LEU A 96 -18.56 2.34 1.41
CA LEU A 96 -18.70 1.50 0.22
C LEU A 96 -20.08 0.84 0.15
N ASP A 97 -20.61 0.37 1.28
CA ASP A 97 -21.96 -0.19 1.33
C ASP A 97 -23.01 0.91 1.07
N ILE A 98 -22.83 2.14 1.60
CA ILE A 98 -23.68 3.30 1.25
C ILE A 98 -23.66 3.59 -0.25
N LEU A 99 -22.47 3.67 -0.86
CA LEU A 99 -22.31 3.98 -2.28
C LEU A 99 -22.94 2.90 -3.16
N LYS A 100 -22.81 1.61 -2.82
CA LYS A 100 -23.46 0.51 -3.55
C LYS A 100 -24.98 0.60 -3.50
N GLU A 101 -25.54 0.91 -2.33
CA GLU A 101 -26.97 1.09 -2.17
C GLU A 101 -27.46 2.31 -2.97
N LEU A 102 -26.78 3.46 -2.86
CA LEU A 102 -27.12 4.66 -3.63
C LEU A 102 -26.98 4.44 -5.14
N ASP A 103 -25.96 3.73 -5.61
CA ASP A 103 -25.75 3.46 -7.04
C ASP A 103 -26.95 2.75 -7.68
N SER A 104 -27.63 1.88 -6.92
CA SER A 104 -28.82 1.15 -7.40
C SER A 104 -29.99 2.06 -7.80
N VAL A 105 -30.09 3.26 -7.21
CA VAL A 105 -31.17 4.23 -7.46
C VAL A 105 -30.72 5.50 -8.15
N MET A 106 -29.44 5.87 -8.00
CA MET A 106 -28.87 7.13 -8.50
C MET A 106 -27.92 6.96 -9.68
N GLN A 107 -27.51 5.73 -10.01
CA GLN A 107 -26.61 5.43 -11.14
C GLN A 107 -25.30 6.25 -11.08
N LEU A 108 -24.71 6.37 -9.89
CA LEU A 108 -23.49 7.16 -9.64
C LEU A 108 -22.32 6.69 -10.51
N ARG A 109 -22.23 5.38 -10.75
CA ARG A 109 -21.23 4.79 -11.63
C ARG A 109 -21.40 5.23 -13.08
N GLU A 110 -22.64 5.23 -13.57
CA GLU A 110 -22.96 5.68 -14.93
C GLU A 110 -22.63 7.15 -15.12
N LEU A 111 -23.02 7.99 -14.16
CA LEU A 111 -22.69 9.42 -14.14
C LEU A 111 -21.17 9.65 -14.19
N THR A 112 -20.39 8.89 -13.40
CA THR A 112 -18.92 8.99 -13.40
C THR A 112 -18.32 8.58 -14.75
N LEU A 113 -18.86 7.51 -15.36
CA LEU A 113 -18.41 7.06 -16.69
C LEU A 113 -18.74 8.11 -17.77
N LEU A 114 -19.95 8.65 -17.76
CA LEU A 114 -20.38 9.69 -18.69
C LEU A 114 -19.52 10.95 -18.55
N ALA A 115 -19.20 11.38 -17.33
CA ALA A 115 -18.31 12.53 -17.12
C ALA A 115 -16.88 12.32 -17.66
N ALA A 116 -16.41 11.07 -17.71
CA ALA A 116 -15.08 10.75 -18.21
C ALA A 116 -15.02 10.56 -19.73
N THR A 117 -16.13 10.19 -20.38
CA THR A 117 -16.15 9.78 -21.80
C THR A 117 -17.05 10.62 -22.70
N SER A 118 -17.99 11.37 -22.14
CA SER A 118 -18.96 12.18 -22.90
C SER A 118 -18.41 13.58 -23.18
N ASP A 119 -18.73 14.11 -24.36
CA ASP A 119 -18.49 15.50 -24.71
C ASP A 119 -19.54 16.48 -24.13
N ASP A 120 -20.60 15.96 -23.49
CA ASP A 120 -21.62 16.79 -22.86
C ASP A 120 -21.12 17.34 -21.52
N LEU A 121 -20.96 18.67 -21.48
CA LEU A 121 -20.56 19.42 -20.29
C LEU A 121 -21.53 19.24 -19.11
N ALA A 122 -22.79 18.84 -19.35
CA ALA A 122 -23.74 18.55 -18.29
C ALA A 122 -23.31 17.34 -17.45
N HIS A 123 -22.72 16.30 -18.05
CA HIS A 123 -22.22 15.13 -17.33
C HIS A 123 -21.03 15.49 -16.44
N LEU A 124 -20.08 16.25 -16.97
CA LEU A 124 -18.96 16.76 -16.17
C LEU A 124 -19.44 17.67 -15.05
N SER A 125 -20.37 18.59 -15.33
CA SER A 125 -20.93 19.46 -14.30
C SER A 125 -21.68 18.68 -13.21
N ALA A 126 -22.35 17.58 -13.56
CA ALA A 126 -23.04 16.74 -12.59
C ALA A 126 -22.03 15.98 -11.71
N TYR A 127 -20.96 15.44 -12.30
CA TYR A 127 -19.88 14.80 -11.56
C TYR A 127 -19.16 15.74 -10.60
N LEU A 128 -18.87 16.98 -11.03
CA LEU A 128 -18.22 17.98 -10.17
C LEU A 128 -19.07 18.43 -8.97
N ARG A 129 -20.38 18.13 -8.96
CA ARG A 129 -21.26 18.35 -7.80
C ARG A 129 -21.27 17.18 -6.82
N LEU A 130 -20.68 16.05 -7.18
CA LEU A 130 -20.52 14.91 -6.26
C LEU A 130 -19.31 15.17 -5.36
N ASP A 131 -19.58 15.76 -4.20
CA ASP A 131 -18.62 15.87 -3.12
C ASP A 131 -19.03 15.01 -1.90
N ASP A 132 -18.16 14.93 -0.90
CA ASP A 132 -18.40 14.16 0.33
C ASP A 132 -19.69 14.61 1.03
N TYR A 133 -20.00 15.92 0.98
CA TYR A 133 -21.21 16.47 1.57
C TYR A 133 -22.47 16.02 0.83
N ALA A 134 -22.46 16.07 -0.50
CA ALA A 134 -23.56 15.61 -1.35
C ALA A 134 -23.84 14.13 -1.11
N ILE A 135 -22.80 13.28 -1.14
CA ILE A 135 -22.94 11.84 -0.88
C ILE A 135 -23.54 11.60 0.51
N TRP A 136 -23.03 12.31 1.53
CA TRP A 136 -23.54 12.19 2.88
C TRP A 136 -25.00 12.67 3.00
N ALA A 137 -25.36 13.79 2.38
CA ALA A 137 -26.70 14.36 2.41
C ALA A 137 -27.72 13.43 1.75
N MET A 138 -27.36 12.85 0.60
CA MET A 138 -28.16 11.85 -0.12
C MET A 138 -28.34 10.58 0.71
N ALA A 139 -27.26 10.07 1.31
CA ALA A 139 -27.30 8.87 2.14
C ALA A 139 -28.09 9.07 3.44
N SER A 140 -28.06 10.28 4.01
CA SER A 140 -28.66 10.59 5.30
C SER A 140 -30.13 11.03 5.19
N ASN A 141 -30.67 11.16 3.98
CA ASN A 141 -32.04 11.64 3.71
C ASN A 141 -32.34 13.07 4.19
N TYR A 142 -31.31 13.93 4.33
CA TYR A 142 -31.45 15.30 4.84
C TYR A 142 -31.76 16.33 3.75
N MET A 143 -31.41 16.07 2.50
CA MET A 143 -31.77 16.88 1.35
C MET A 143 -31.82 16.00 0.11
N SER A 144 -32.96 15.96 -0.57
CA SER A 144 -33.04 15.47 -1.95
C SER A 144 -32.30 16.47 -2.83
N LEU A 145 -30.97 16.35 -2.96
CA LEU A 145 -30.32 16.86 -4.15
C LEU A 145 -30.99 16.15 -5.32
N PRO A 146 -31.65 16.88 -6.25
CA PRO A 146 -32.27 16.24 -7.39
C PRO A 146 -31.17 15.44 -8.10
N PRO A 147 -31.35 14.12 -8.27
CA PRO A 147 -30.37 13.35 -9.01
C PRO A 147 -30.33 13.93 -10.43
N ALA A 148 -29.14 13.91 -11.05
CA ALA A 148 -29.03 14.25 -12.46
C ALA A 148 -29.81 13.27 -13.37
N LEU A 149 -30.22 12.11 -12.84
CA LEU A 149 -30.92 11.03 -13.52
C LEU A 149 -32.17 10.60 -12.73
N ALA A 150 -33.23 10.20 -13.41
CA ALA A 150 -34.47 9.76 -12.77
C ALA A 150 -34.26 8.54 -11.86
N TYR A 151 -34.87 8.54 -10.67
CA TYR A 151 -34.85 7.40 -9.76
C TYR A 151 -35.50 6.16 -10.40
N LYS A 152 -34.95 4.98 -10.12
CA LYS A 152 -35.64 3.69 -10.35
C LYS A 152 -36.64 3.40 -9.20
N ASP A 153 -37.58 2.48 -9.45
CA ASP A 153 -38.63 2.09 -8.48
C ASP A 153 -38.06 1.53 -7.16
N ASP A 154 -38.83 1.70 -6.07
CA ASP A 154 -38.53 1.38 -4.65
C ASP A 154 -37.27 2.02 -4.01
N HIS A 155 -37.09 3.32 -4.24
CA HIS A 155 -36.02 4.11 -3.61
C HIS A 155 -36.14 4.25 -2.07
N LYS A 156 -37.34 4.05 -1.49
CA LYS A 156 -37.57 4.24 -0.05
C LYS A 156 -36.79 3.24 0.80
N ALA A 157 -36.76 1.98 0.41
CA ALA A 157 -36.03 0.95 1.14
C ALA A 157 -34.52 1.20 1.10
N VAL A 158 -34.00 1.64 -0.06
CA VAL A 158 -32.59 2.01 -0.26
C VAL A 158 -32.20 3.18 0.66
N PHE A 159 -32.97 4.28 0.65
CA PHE A 159 -32.70 5.43 1.52
C PHE A 159 -32.83 5.10 3.02
N ALA A 160 -33.74 4.20 3.40
CA ALA A 160 -33.83 3.74 4.78
C ALA A 160 -32.57 2.96 5.21
N ARG A 161 -32.01 2.11 4.32
CA ARG A 161 -30.76 1.38 4.58
C ARG A 161 -29.56 2.31 4.68
N THR A 162 -29.39 3.24 3.73
CA THR A 162 -28.27 4.20 3.75
C THR A 162 -28.34 5.15 4.93
N ALA A 163 -29.54 5.62 5.31
CA ALA A 163 -29.73 6.45 6.49
C ALA A 163 -29.38 5.69 7.78
N ASN A 164 -29.69 4.39 7.86
CA ASN A 164 -29.28 3.54 8.98
C ASN A 164 -27.75 3.45 9.08
N LEU A 165 -27.04 3.24 7.96
CA LEU A 165 -25.57 3.22 7.93
C LEU A 165 -24.97 4.56 8.37
N CYS A 166 -25.53 5.69 7.90
CA CYS A 166 -25.09 7.03 8.33
C CYS A 166 -25.28 7.22 9.83
N ARG A 167 -26.44 6.86 10.38
CA ARG A 167 -26.71 6.90 11.83
C ARG A 167 -25.73 6.02 12.61
N ARG A 168 -25.41 4.83 12.10
CA ARG A 168 -24.42 3.94 12.72
C ARG A 168 -23.03 4.58 12.76
N ILE A 169 -22.58 5.22 11.68
CA ILE A 169 -21.31 5.96 11.65
C ILE A 169 -21.33 7.10 12.69
N GLN A 170 -22.37 7.93 12.69
CA GLN A 170 -22.53 9.06 13.63
C GLN A 170 -22.52 8.62 15.09
N THR A 171 -23.15 7.48 15.39
CA THR A 171 -23.25 6.92 16.74
C THR A 171 -22.11 5.95 17.08
N ARG A 172 -21.07 5.86 16.23
CA ARG A 172 -19.93 4.92 16.35
C ARG A 172 -20.32 3.44 16.50
N HIS A 173 -21.47 3.02 15.96
CA HIS A 173 -21.84 1.62 15.78
C HIS A 173 -21.24 1.07 14.47
N LEU A 174 -19.91 1.11 14.39
CA LEU A 174 -19.13 0.73 13.22
C LEU A 174 -19.12 -0.78 13.01
N TYR A 175 -18.58 -1.23 11.87
CA TYR A 175 -18.28 -2.65 11.68
C TYR A 175 -17.20 -3.10 12.67
N THR A 176 -17.42 -4.27 13.27
CA THR A 176 -16.53 -4.84 14.29
C THR A 176 -15.34 -5.46 13.58
N PHE A 177 -14.13 -4.98 13.90
CA PHE A 177 -12.89 -5.59 13.44
C PHE A 177 -12.66 -6.91 14.16
N ILE A 178 -12.37 -7.99 13.43
CA ILE A 178 -12.15 -9.33 13.98
C ILE A 178 -10.67 -9.67 14.00
N GLY A 179 -9.99 -9.41 12.89
CA GLY A 179 -8.61 -9.84 12.74
C GLY A 179 -7.99 -9.40 11.42
N CYS A 180 -6.68 -9.60 11.34
CA CYS A 180 -5.88 -9.28 10.17
C CYS A 180 -4.90 -10.42 9.89
N ILE A 181 -4.57 -10.59 8.62
CA ILE A 181 -3.50 -11.44 8.13
C ILE A 181 -2.66 -10.66 7.13
N TYR A 182 -1.34 -10.81 7.18
CA TYR A 182 -0.40 -10.14 6.30
C TYR A 182 0.27 -11.12 5.34
N CYS A 183 0.38 -10.72 4.09
CA CYS A 183 1.18 -11.37 3.05
C CYS A 183 2.28 -10.41 2.66
N VAL A 184 3.51 -10.90 2.50
CA VAL A 184 4.61 -10.07 2.00
C VAL A 184 5.21 -10.73 0.78
N SER A 185 5.27 -9.98 -0.31
CA SER A 185 6.10 -10.30 -1.45
C SER A 185 7.24 -9.29 -1.51
N SER A 186 8.46 -9.83 -1.49
CA SER A 186 9.67 -9.06 -1.79
C SER A 186 10.12 -9.49 -3.17
N ASN A 187 10.08 -8.59 -4.14
CA ASN A 187 10.78 -8.78 -5.40
C ASN A 187 12.25 -8.44 -5.15
N ALA A 188 12.95 -9.29 -4.40
CA ALA A 188 14.39 -9.27 -4.41
C ALA A 188 14.80 -9.93 -5.73
N GLU A 189 15.29 -9.14 -6.69
CA GLU A 189 16.03 -9.73 -7.81
C GLU A 189 17.16 -10.59 -7.20
N PRO A 190 17.37 -11.82 -7.69
CA PRO A 190 18.43 -12.67 -7.16
C PRO A 190 19.75 -11.90 -7.26
N GLN A 191 20.40 -11.68 -6.12
CA GLN A 191 21.76 -11.20 -6.10
C GLN A 191 22.60 -12.23 -6.86
N GLN A 192 22.95 -11.95 -8.12
CA GLN A 192 24.01 -12.67 -8.78
C GLN A 192 25.27 -12.39 -7.96
N GLN A 193 25.67 -13.36 -7.15
CA GLN A 193 27.03 -13.43 -6.65
C GLN A 193 27.92 -13.40 -7.89
N GLN A 194 28.61 -12.29 -8.12
CA GLN A 194 29.67 -12.20 -9.12
C GLN A 194 30.78 -13.15 -8.67
N GLN A 195 30.69 -14.42 -9.06
CA GLN A 195 31.85 -15.30 -9.05
C GLN A 195 32.81 -14.76 -10.10
N GLN A 196 33.91 -14.17 -9.64
CA GLN A 196 35.02 -13.80 -10.50
C GLN A 196 35.55 -15.07 -11.19
N PRO A 197 35.61 -15.12 -12.53
CA PRO A 197 36.38 -16.16 -13.19
C PRO A 197 37.87 -15.87 -12.96
N GLN A 198 38.55 -16.78 -12.25
CA GLN A 198 40.01 -16.80 -12.18
C GLN A 198 40.55 -16.93 -13.62
N ARG A 199 41.23 -15.90 -14.12
CA ARG A 199 42.03 -15.98 -15.36
C ARG A 199 43.49 -16.19 -14.98
N GLU A 200 44.04 -17.32 -15.41
CA GLU A 200 45.48 -17.56 -15.41
C GLU A 200 46.20 -16.59 -16.37
N PRO A 201 47.43 -16.14 -16.03
CA PRO A 201 48.17 -15.22 -16.88
C PRO A 201 48.80 -15.94 -18.07
N PHE A 202 48.50 -15.48 -19.29
CA PHE A 202 49.26 -15.84 -20.49
C PHE A 202 50.59 -15.07 -20.50
N PRO A 203 51.73 -15.71 -20.86
CA PRO A 203 53.03 -15.07 -20.89
C PRO A 203 53.32 -14.48 -22.29
N GLY A 204 53.55 -13.16 -22.37
CA GLY A 204 54.13 -12.53 -23.56
C GLY A 204 53.68 -11.08 -23.82
N GLU A 205 54.66 -10.16 -23.76
CA GLU A 205 54.68 -8.80 -24.37
C GLU A 205 54.05 -7.58 -23.66
N VAL A 206 54.84 -7.06 -22.71
CA VAL A 206 55.48 -5.71 -22.64
C VAL A 206 54.74 -4.43 -23.12
N LYS A 207 54.25 -3.70 -22.10
CA LYS A 207 54.37 -2.25 -21.75
C LYS A 207 54.06 -1.16 -22.78
N HIS A 208 52.96 -0.46 -22.53
CA HIS A 208 52.97 1.01 -22.44
C HIS A 208 52.63 1.44 -21.01
N ILE A 209 53.50 2.27 -20.42
CA ILE A 209 53.30 2.90 -19.12
C ILE A 209 52.30 4.04 -19.30
N CYS A 210 51.14 3.97 -18.65
CA CYS A 210 50.26 5.11 -18.41
C CYS A 210 49.75 5.09 -16.97
N LEU A 211 50.10 6.18 -16.28
CA LEU A 211 49.54 6.76 -15.05
C LEU A 211 48.32 6.08 -14.41
N GLY A 212 48.55 5.56 -13.20
CA GLY A 212 47.66 5.75 -12.05
C GLY A 212 46.36 4.96 -12.04
N ASP A 213 46.46 3.68 -11.70
CA ASP A 213 45.36 2.85 -11.23
C ASP A 213 44.60 3.50 -10.06
N ALA A 214 43.35 3.88 -10.29
CA ALA A 214 42.35 4.09 -9.24
C ALA A 214 40.93 3.83 -9.79
N SER A 215 40.72 2.69 -10.44
CA SER A 215 39.38 2.19 -10.79
C SER A 215 39.04 0.95 -9.98
N ARG A 216 39.07 1.08 -8.65
CA ARG A 216 38.27 0.23 -7.76
C ARG A 216 36.94 0.93 -7.53
N SER A 217 35.93 0.59 -8.31
CA SER A 217 34.53 0.89 -7.97
C SER A 217 34.12 -0.03 -6.82
N GLU A 218 34.61 0.27 -5.62
CA GLU A 218 34.07 -0.29 -4.39
C GLU A 218 32.71 0.38 -4.15
N ARG A 219 31.62 -0.41 -4.18
CA ARG A 219 30.35 0.03 -3.60
C ARG A 219 30.65 0.51 -2.18
N PRO A 220 30.27 1.72 -1.77
CA PRO A 220 30.59 2.18 -0.44
C PRO A 220 29.88 1.29 0.59
N ASN A 221 30.66 0.68 1.49
CA ASN A 221 30.20 -0.17 2.61
C ASN A 221 29.09 0.50 3.47
N SER A 222 28.94 1.83 3.38
CA SER A 222 27.88 2.59 4.05
C SER A 222 26.48 2.30 3.51
N CYS A 223 26.32 1.98 2.22
CA CYS A 223 25.00 1.78 1.61
C CYS A 223 24.32 0.49 2.10
N GLU A 224 25.09 -0.58 2.33
CA GLU A 224 24.55 -1.85 2.85
C GLU A 224 24.15 -1.74 4.33
N SER A 225 24.96 -1.05 5.13
CA SER A 225 24.65 -0.76 6.54
C SER A 225 23.38 0.10 6.69
N ILE A 226 23.22 1.12 5.85
CA ILE A 226 22.03 1.97 5.81
C ILE A 226 20.80 1.18 5.33
N ALA A 227 20.93 0.40 4.26
CA ALA A 227 19.84 -0.44 3.75
C ALA A 227 19.36 -1.46 4.79
N ALA A 228 20.28 -2.06 5.56
CA ALA A 228 19.95 -2.97 6.66
C ALA A 228 19.21 -2.26 7.81
N LYS A 229 19.64 -1.04 8.17
CA LYS A 229 18.98 -0.21 9.20
C LYS A 229 17.54 0.18 8.85
N TYR A 230 17.24 0.30 7.56
CA TYR A 230 15.92 0.63 7.03
C TYR A 230 15.24 -0.55 6.32
N ALA A 231 15.66 -1.78 6.61
CA ALA A 231 15.11 -2.99 5.98
C ALA A 231 13.60 -3.10 6.23
N PHE A 232 12.85 -3.02 5.12
CA PHE A 232 11.39 -2.91 5.10
C PHE A 232 10.68 -4.12 5.73
N ASN A 233 11.30 -5.31 5.62
CA ASN A 233 10.76 -6.57 6.11
C ASN A 233 10.63 -6.62 7.63
N THR A 234 11.60 -6.09 8.38
CA THR A 234 11.57 -6.12 9.85
C THR A 234 10.52 -5.17 10.41
N MET A 235 10.28 -4.03 9.74
CA MET A 235 9.22 -3.11 10.16
C MET A 235 7.83 -3.67 9.78
N ALA A 236 7.75 -4.49 8.72
CA ALA A 236 6.64 -5.38 8.30
C ALA A 236 5.53 -5.59 9.34
N PHE A 237 5.98 -6.30 10.37
CA PHE A 237 5.20 -7.15 11.25
C PHE A 237 5.29 -6.74 12.71
N ALA A 238 6.04 -5.67 13.03
CA ALA A 238 6.41 -5.30 14.39
C ALA A 238 5.22 -4.98 15.33
N MET A 239 4.00 -4.88 14.80
CA MET A 239 2.77 -4.63 15.57
C MET A 239 1.79 -5.81 15.63
N ASP A 240 2.03 -6.91 14.92
CA ASP A 240 1.28 -8.15 15.12
C ASP A 240 2.17 -9.13 15.90
N SER A 241 1.94 -9.21 17.21
CA SER A 241 2.68 -10.14 18.08
C SER A 241 2.55 -11.61 17.66
N ASN A 242 1.55 -11.93 16.83
CA ASN A 242 1.13 -13.29 16.53
C ASN A 242 1.47 -13.73 15.10
N GLN A 243 2.00 -12.84 14.24
CA GLN A 243 2.46 -13.21 12.90
C GLN A 243 3.92 -12.83 12.68
N THR A 244 4.82 -13.81 12.82
CA THR A 244 6.26 -13.66 12.60
C THR A 244 6.72 -14.07 11.21
N ILE A 245 5.85 -14.73 10.43
CA ILE A 245 6.16 -15.27 9.09
C ILE A 245 5.09 -14.80 8.08
N PRO A 246 5.47 -14.25 6.91
CA PRO A 246 4.52 -13.92 5.85
C PRO A 246 3.95 -15.19 5.21
N ILE A 247 2.63 -15.21 4.97
CA ILE A 247 2.00 -16.22 4.12
C ILE A 247 2.07 -15.73 2.66
N PRO A 248 2.51 -16.56 1.69
CA PRO A 248 2.47 -16.19 0.29
C PRO A 248 1.04 -15.88 -0.16
N ARG A 249 0.90 -14.86 -1.02
CA ARG A 249 -0.42 -14.44 -1.52
C ARG A 249 -1.12 -15.57 -2.29
N ASP A 250 -0.37 -16.38 -3.02
CA ASP A 250 -0.89 -17.42 -3.90
C ASP A 250 -1.57 -18.55 -3.12
N ASP A 251 -1.13 -18.79 -1.88
CA ASP A 251 -1.66 -19.86 -1.02
C ASP A 251 -3.02 -19.53 -0.39
N LEU A 252 -3.39 -18.24 -0.35
CA LEU A 252 -4.64 -17.79 0.26
C LEU A 252 -5.85 -17.81 -0.68
N GLY A 253 -5.64 -17.84 -2.01
CA GLY A 253 -6.74 -17.82 -2.98
C GLY A 253 -7.50 -16.49 -3.09
N SER A 254 -8.72 -16.50 -3.64
CA SER A 254 -9.51 -15.27 -3.79
C SER A 254 -10.07 -14.75 -2.46
N ARG A 255 -10.48 -13.48 -2.43
CA ARG A 255 -11.14 -12.87 -1.27
C ARG A 255 -12.38 -13.65 -0.84
N GLU A 256 -13.15 -14.11 -1.82
CA GLU A 256 -14.37 -14.88 -1.65
C GLU A 256 -14.06 -16.23 -1.01
N LYS A 257 -13.02 -16.93 -1.49
CA LYS A 257 -12.56 -18.19 -0.93
C LYS A 257 -12.12 -18.05 0.52
N ILE A 258 -11.37 -16.99 0.86
CA ILE A 258 -10.98 -16.71 2.25
C ILE A 258 -12.22 -16.55 3.15
N LEU A 259 -13.23 -15.82 2.69
CA LEU A 259 -14.47 -15.64 3.43
C LEU A 259 -15.26 -16.95 3.57
N GLU A 260 -15.32 -17.78 2.53
CA GLU A 260 -15.97 -19.09 2.56
C GLU A 260 -15.30 -20.02 3.57
N GLU A 261 -13.95 -20.10 3.55
CA GLU A 261 -13.19 -20.92 4.49
C GLU A 261 -13.39 -20.46 5.94
N ILE A 262 -13.31 -19.15 6.22
CA ILE A 262 -13.54 -18.62 7.58
C ILE A 262 -14.99 -18.86 8.01
N TYR A 263 -15.96 -18.71 7.11
CA TYR A 263 -17.37 -18.93 7.40
C TYR A 263 -17.67 -20.40 7.70
N ALA A 264 -17.01 -21.33 6.99
CA ALA A 264 -17.14 -22.77 7.22
C ALA A 264 -16.61 -23.23 8.59
N GLU A 265 -15.68 -22.48 9.19
CA GLU A 265 -15.14 -22.75 10.53
C GLU A 265 -16.09 -22.33 11.67
N LEU A 266 -17.16 -21.60 11.37
CA LEU A 266 -18.13 -21.13 12.36
C LEU A 266 -19.04 -22.27 12.85
N PRO A 267 -19.37 -22.30 14.15
CA PRO A 267 -20.33 -23.27 14.67
C PRO A 267 -21.76 -22.95 14.22
N GLU A 268 -22.65 -23.94 14.22
CA GLU A 268 -24.04 -23.81 13.75
C GLU A 268 -24.85 -22.76 14.56
N ASP A 269 -24.51 -22.57 15.83
CA ASP A 269 -25.13 -21.61 16.73
C ASP A 269 -24.55 -20.18 16.62
N SER A 270 -23.62 -19.96 15.68
CA SER A 270 -22.96 -18.67 15.46
C SER A 270 -23.95 -17.51 15.28
N VAL A 271 -23.59 -16.33 15.80
CA VAL A 271 -24.34 -15.08 15.59
C VAL A 271 -24.27 -14.59 14.15
N VAL A 272 -23.27 -15.02 13.39
CA VAL A 272 -23.13 -14.70 11.98
C VAL A 272 -23.98 -15.69 11.19
N LYS A 273 -25.12 -15.24 10.66
CA LYS A 273 -26.08 -16.11 9.98
C LYS A 273 -25.86 -16.22 8.47
N ARG A 274 -25.17 -15.24 7.89
CA ARG A 274 -24.95 -15.12 6.46
C ARG A 274 -23.52 -14.67 6.19
N GLN A 275 -22.89 -15.23 5.16
CA GLN A 275 -21.55 -14.79 4.73
C GLN A 275 -21.52 -13.31 4.34
N GLN A 276 -22.64 -12.76 3.84
CA GLN A 276 -22.81 -11.34 3.51
C GLN A 276 -22.74 -10.42 4.74
N GLU A 277 -22.69 -10.96 5.96
CA GLU A 277 -22.43 -10.18 7.17
C GLU A 277 -20.93 -9.92 7.40
N LEU A 278 -20.08 -10.63 6.67
CA LEU A 278 -18.64 -10.48 6.73
C LEU A 278 -18.14 -9.56 5.61
N ARG A 279 -17.06 -8.83 5.91
CA ARG A 279 -16.35 -7.95 4.98
C ARG A 279 -14.86 -8.21 5.13
N LEU A 280 -14.25 -8.79 4.09
CA LEU A 280 -12.79 -8.89 4.00
C LEU A 280 -12.23 -7.71 3.21
N ILE A 281 -11.48 -6.82 3.84
CA ILE A 281 -10.87 -5.67 3.16
C ILE A 281 -9.42 -6.00 2.85
N GLU A 282 -9.09 -6.08 1.56
CA GLU A 282 -7.71 -6.15 1.10
C GLU A 282 -7.12 -4.74 1.10
N CYS A 283 -6.01 -4.55 1.81
CA CYS A 283 -5.22 -3.34 1.76
C CYS A 283 -3.82 -3.70 1.26
N GLN A 284 -3.49 -3.26 0.05
CA GLN A 284 -2.14 -3.35 -0.47
C GLN A 284 -1.37 -2.08 -0.13
N PHE A 285 -0.15 -2.24 0.37
CA PHE A 285 0.81 -1.15 0.43
C PHE A 285 2.15 -1.65 -0.09
N ARG A 286 2.75 -0.85 -0.97
CA ARG A 286 4.09 -1.11 -1.54
C ARG A 286 5.07 -0.12 -0.95
N SER A 287 6.36 -0.40 -0.95
CA SER A 287 7.40 0.57 -0.58
C SER A 287 7.39 1.77 -1.55
N ASN A 288 7.08 1.52 -2.83
CA ASN A 288 7.00 2.54 -3.87
C ASN A 288 5.57 2.66 -4.47
N SER A 289 5.27 3.79 -5.11
CA SER A 289 3.99 4.01 -5.80
C SER A 289 3.88 3.20 -7.11
N THR A 290 4.99 2.84 -7.74
CA THR A 290 5.01 2.03 -8.97
C THR A 290 5.14 0.53 -8.68
N SER A 291 4.90 -0.30 -9.70
CA SER A 291 5.12 -1.76 -9.67
C SER A 291 6.59 -2.17 -9.81
N SER A 292 7.50 -1.22 -10.00
CA SER A 292 8.93 -1.45 -10.19
C SER A 292 9.74 -1.01 -8.97
N THR A 293 10.88 -1.67 -8.79
CA THR A 293 11.93 -1.27 -7.86
C THR A 293 12.34 0.17 -8.15
N PRO A 294 12.18 1.11 -7.20
CA PRO A 294 12.62 2.49 -7.43
C PRO A 294 14.13 2.55 -7.60
N VAL A 295 14.54 3.24 -8.67
CA VAL A 295 15.93 3.59 -8.93
C VAL A 295 16.11 5.07 -8.59
N PHE A 296 17.08 5.36 -7.74
CA PHE A 296 17.47 6.72 -7.38
C PHE A 296 18.82 7.03 -7.98
N PHE A 297 18.95 8.25 -8.47
CA PHE A 297 20.15 8.75 -9.11
C PHE A 297 20.89 9.65 -8.14
N PHE A 298 22.19 9.42 -8.01
CA PHE A 298 23.05 10.15 -7.09
C PHE A 298 24.28 10.72 -7.78
N TYR A 299 24.82 11.79 -7.22
CA TYR A 299 26.10 12.36 -7.59
C TYR A 299 26.97 12.61 -6.36
N LYS A 300 28.28 12.49 -6.53
CA LYS A 300 29.29 12.86 -5.53
C LYS A 300 29.84 14.25 -5.82
N ALA A 301 30.50 14.85 -4.83
CA ALA A 301 31.21 16.12 -5.03
C ALA A 301 32.34 16.02 -6.09
N SER A 302 32.87 14.81 -6.33
CA SER A 302 33.86 14.53 -7.38
C SER A 302 33.29 14.57 -8.80
N GLY A 303 31.96 14.65 -8.96
CA GLY A 303 31.29 14.54 -10.26
C GLY A 303 30.94 13.11 -10.66
N GLU A 304 31.37 12.10 -9.89
CA GLU A 304 30.96 10.71 -10.08
C GLU A 304 29.45 10.55 -9.85
N THR A 305 28.83 9.71 -10.66
CA THR A 305 27.41 9.39 -10.59
C THR A 305 27.19 7.92 -10.30
N PHE A 306 26.13 7.59 -9.55
CA PHE A 306 25.74 6.22 -9.31
C PHE A 306 24.23 6.09 -9.10
N THR A 307 23.74 4.86 -9.17
CA THR A 307 22.35 4.54 -8.89
C THR A 307 22.22 3.74 -7.60
N PHE A 308 21.10 3.94 -6.91
CA PHE A 308 20.71 3.15 -5.75
C PHE A 308 19.35 2.54 -6.04
N LYS A 309 19.25 1.21 -5.94
CA LYS A 309 18.00 0.46 -6.09
C LYS A 309 17.51 0.10 -4.69
N GLN A 310 16.31 0.51 -4.33
CA GLN A 310 15.66 0.02 -3.10
C GLN A 310 14.69 -1.10 -3.48
N PRO A 311 14.85 -2.33 -2.94
CA PRO A 311 13.94 -3.44 -3.26
C PRO A 311 12.47 -3.06 -3.10
N LEU A 312 11.66 -3.43 -4.09
CA LEU A 312 10.21 -3.28 -3.97
C LEU A 312 9.69 -4.31 -2.97
N THR A 313 9.16 -3.82 -1.86
CA THR A 313 8.44 -4.66 -0.92
C THR A 313 6.96 -4.34 -1.01
N SER A 314 6.15 -5.35 -1.25
CA SER A 314 4.70 -5.25 -1.25
C SER A 314 4.16 -6.03 -0.07
N VAL A 315 3.35 -5.39 0.75
CA VAL A 315 2.61 -6.04 1.82
C VAL A 315 1.13 -5.93 1.50
N ILE A 316 0.44 -7.04 1.57
CA ILE A 316 -1.01 -7.14 1.41
C ILE A 316 -1.55 -7.54 2.78
N SER A 317 -2.47 -6.75 3.34
CA SER A 317 -3.17 -7.12 4.56
C SER A 317 -4.64 -7.40 4.26
N PHE A 318 -5.16 -8.53 4.71
CA PHE A 318 -6.59 -8.82 4.68
C PHE A 318 -7.17 -8.59 6.05
N LYS A 319 -8.14 -7.68 6.15
CA LYS A 319 -8.78 -7.30 7.41
C LYS A 319 -10.23 -7.77 7.42
N LEU A 320 -10.57 -8.62 8.37
CA LEU A 320 -11.92 -9.15 8.51
C LEU A 320 -12.75 -8.24 9.41
N TYR A 321 -13.93 -7.87 8.94
CA TYR A 321 -14.93 -7.13 9.70
C TYR A 321 -16.27 -7.87 9.68
N TRP A 322 -17.02 -7.71 10.76
CA TRP A 322 -18.40 -8.15 10.87
C TRP A 322 -19.33 -6.92 10.93
N ASN A 323 -20.39 -6.93 10.11
CA ASN A 323 -21.31 -5.80 10.02
C ASN A 323 -22.42 -5.80 11.08
N GLY A 324 -22.53 -6.86 11.89
CA GLY A 324 -23.50 -6.97 12.99
C GLY A 324 -24.87 -7.51 12.60
N GLY A 325 -25.11 -7.90 11.34
CA GLY A 325 -26.41 -8.38 10.85
C GLY A 325 -27.47 -7.28 10.66
N GLU A 326 -28.46 -7.54 9.80
CA GLU A 326 -29.61 -6.64 9.62
C GLU A 326 -30.50 -6.67 10.88
N GLY A 327 -30.57 -5.56 11.60
CA GLY A 327 -31.44 -5.42 12.78
C GLY A 327 -30.73 -5.39 14.14
N SER A 328 -29.40 -5.46 14.19
CA SER A 328 -28.67 -5.24 15.45
C SER A 328 -28.68 -3.75 15.83
N ASN A 329 -29.78 -3.33 16.47
CA ASN A 329 -29.84 -2.16 17.34
C ASN A 329 -29.23 -2.45 18.73
N VAL A 330 -28.53 -3.58 18.87
CA VAL A 330 -27.95 -4.01 20.14
C VAL A 330 -26.70 -3.16 20.40
N LYS A 331 -26.67 -2.49 21.56
CA LYS A 331 -25.51 -1.77 22.08
C LYS A 331 -24.26 -2.62 21.94
N LYS A 332 -23.18 -2.04 21.40
CA LYS A 332 -21.81 -2.59 21.30
C LYS A 332 -21.74 -4.09 21.61
N VAL A 333 -22.16 -4.91 20.65
CA VAL A 333 -21.83 -6.33 20.70
C VAL A 333 -20.30 -6.37 20.59
N GLY A 334 -19.64 -6.89 21.62
CA GLY A 334 -18.20 -7.16 21.56
C GLY A 334 -17.86 -8.06 20.37
N GLU A 335 -16.58 -8.25 20.10
CA GLU A 335 -16.15 -9.23 19.10
C GLU A 335 -16.80 -10.59 19.40
N PRO A 336 -17.56 -11.20 18.45
CA PRO A 336 -18.17 -12.50 18.70
C PRO A 336 -17.07 -13.52 18.97
N PRO A 337 -17.04 -14.17 20.14
CA PRO A 337 -15.96 -15.11 20.48
C PRO A 337 -15.82 -16.22 19.44
N CYS A 338 -16.96 -16.75 18.96
CA CYS A 338 -16.97 -17.78 17.92
C CYS A 338 -16.31 -17.35 16.60
N LEU A 339 -16.47 -16.07 16.21
CA LEU A 339 -15.90 -15.55 14.96
C LEU A 339 -14.41 -15.26 15.11
N LEU A 340 -13.99 -14.78 16.30
CA LEU A 340 -12.58 -14.62 16.63
C LEU A 340 -11.85 -15.97 16.63
N GLU A 341 -12.44 -16.98 17.27
CA GLU A 341 -11.90 -18.35 17.33
C GLU A 341 -11.85 -19.01 15.94
N ALA A 342 -12.91 -18.87 15.13
CA ALA A 342 -12.93 -19.38 13.76
C ALA A 342 -11.84 -18.73 12.90
N PHE A 343 -11.67 -17.40 13.01
CA PHE A 343 -10.61 -16.69 12.30
C PHE A 343 -9.21 -17.14 12.76
N GLN A 344 -9.00 -17.33 14.06
CA GLN A 344 -7.73 -17.81 14.61
C GLN A 344 -7.42 -19.22 14.15
N ARG A 345 -8.37 -20.17 14.23
CA ARG A 345 -8.22 -21.54 13.73
C ARG A 345 -7.84 -21.56 12.24
N TRP A 346 -8.57 -20.80 11.42
CA TRP A 346 -8.29 -20.67 10.00
C TRP A 346 -6.86 -20.13 9.76
N ARG A 347 -6.48 -19.05 10.46
CA ARG A 347 -5.16 -18.44 10.32
C ARG A 347 -4.04 -19.40 10.71
N ASP A 348 -4.19 -20.07 11.84
CA ASP A 348 -3.18 -20.99 12.38
C ASP A 348 -3.02 -22.21 11.47
N ALA A 349 -4.12 -22.70 10.87
CA ALA A 349 -4.08 -23.75 9.86
C ALA A 349 -3.29 -23.32 8.60
N LYS A 350 -3.46 -22.07 8.12
CA LYS A 350 -2.68 -21.54 6.98
C LYS A 350 -1.20 -21.39 7.32
N LEU A 351 -0.88 -20.87 8.50
CA LEU A 351 0.51 -20.74 8.97
C LEU A 351 1.18 -22.12 9.13
N ALA A 352 0.46 -23.11 9.68
CA ALA A 352 0.95 -24.47 9.84
C ALA A 352 1.18 -25.17 8.50
N ALA A 353 0.27 -24.99 7.53
CA ALA A 353 0.43 -25.53 6.17
C ALA A 353 1.68 -24.96 5.49
N TYR A 354 1.89 -23.64 5.57
CA TYR A 354 3.06 -22.98 5.00
C TYR A 354 4.37 -23.41 5.68
N THR A 355 4.38 -23.51 7.00
CA THR A 355 5.56 -23.95 7.76
C THR A 355 5.97 -25.39 7.37
N LYS A 356 5.00 -26.29 7.18
CA LYS A 356 5.28 -27.65 6.69
C LYS A 356 5.91 -27.67 5.30
N MET A 357 5.45 -26.80 4.39
CA MET A 357 6.04 -26.69 3.05
C MET A 357 7.50 -26.26 3.11
N LEU A 358 7.83 -25.25 3.92
CA LEU A 358 9.22 -24.75 4.09
C LEU A 358 10.19 -25.80 4.63
N HIS A 359 9.73 -26.75 5.45
CA HIS A 359 10.57 -27.83 6.00
C HIS A 359 10.68 -29.06 5.07
N SER A 360 9.88 -29.09 4.00
CA SER A 360 9.87 -30.19 3.01
C SER A 360 10.70 -29.89 1.74
N THR A 361 11.18 -28.66 1.60
CA THR A 361 12.14 -28.18 0.59
C THR A 361 13.50 -27.95 1.21
#